data_AF-A0A5S5MDD7-F1
#
_entry.id   AF-A0A5S5MDD7-F1
#
_cell.length_a   1.000
_cell.length_b   1.000
_cell.length_c   1.000
_cell.angle_alpha   90.00
_cell.angle_beta   90.00
_cell.angle_gamma   90.00
#
_symmetry.space_group_name_H-M   'P 1'
#
loop_
_entity.id
_entity.type
_entity.pdbx_description
1 polymer ?
#
loop_
_entity_poly.entity_id
_entity_poly.type
_entity_poly.pdbx_seq_one_letter_code
_entity_poly.pdbx_strand_id
1 'polypeptide(L)' 'MTQGILPFKYEEEKRGVGLTALGGLPLYLDLIHAMGLRDSIEKHMKIGANKKQGFTDSEVIISLMMLNLAGGESVEDMR' A
#
# COMPACT_ATOMS: atom_id res chain seq x y z
N MET A 1 -18.83 4.65 3.85
CA MET A 1 -17.61 5.42 4.19
C MET A 1 -17.45 6.54 3.18
N THR A 2 -16.99 7.72 3.60
CA THR A 2 -16.71 8.84 2.66
C THR A 2 -15.45 8.53 1.86
N GLN A 3 -15.46 8.84 0.56
CA GLN A 3 -14.34 8.65 -0.36
C GLN A 3 -13.06 9.35 0.13
N GLY A 4 -11.93 8.64 0.09
CA GLY A 4 -10.60 9.16 0.45
C GLY A 4 -9.93 9.99 -0.66
N ILE A 5 -8.63 10.22 -0.54
CA ILE A 5 -7.86 11.06 -1.49
C ILE A 5 -7.65 10.33 -2.82
N LEU A 6 -7.52 9.00 -2.76
CA LEU A 6 -7.35 8.16 -3.93
C LEU A 6 -8.69 7.89 -4.65
N PRO A 7 -8.69 7.74 -5.99
CA PRO A 7 -9.92 7.65 -6.79
C PRO A 7 -10.52 6.22 -6.86
N PHE A 8 -10.66 5.52 -5.74
CA PHE A 8 -11.28 4.18 -5.68
C PHE A 8 -12.51 4.15 -4.75
N LYS A 9 -13.61 3.51 -5.14
CA LYS A 9 -14.83 3.47 -4.34
C LYS A 9 -14.84 2.25 -3.41
N TYR A 10 -15.20 2.45 -2.15
CA TYR A 10 -15.51 1.34 -1.24
C TYR A 10 -16.86 0.72 -1.61
N GLU A 11 -16.89 -0.60 -1.79
CA GLU A 11 -18.11 -1.39 -1.91
C GLU A 11 -18.25 -2.32 -0.71
N GLU A 12 -19.49 -2.47 -0.23
CA GLU A 12 -19.81 -3.41 0.84
C GLU A 12 -19.87 -4.83 0.28
N GLU A 13 -19.12 -5.75 0.89
CA GLU A 13 -19.21 -7.16 0.53
C GLU A 13 -20.47 -7.78 1.15
N LYS A 14 -21.34 -8.27 0.27
CA LYS A 14 -22.63 -8.90 0.53
C LYS A 14 -22.52 -10.38 0.88
N ARG A 15 -21.39 -11.02 0.56
CA ARG A 15 -21.11 -12.41 0.88
C ARG A 15 -20.42 -12.44 2.25
N GLY A 16 -21.13 -12.90 3.29
CA GLY A 16 -20.69 -12.91 4.70
C GLY A 16 -19.49 -13.80 5.03
N VAL A 17 -18.51 -13.90 4.13
CA VAL A 17 -17.17 -14.41 4.39
C VAL A 17 -16.50 -13.37 5.27
N GLY A 18 -16.01 -13.77 6.44
CA GLY A 18 -15.39 -12.88 7.43
C GLY A 18 -14.15 -12.16 6.88
N LEU A 19 -14.36 -11.08 6.13
CA LEU A 19 -13.33 -10.19 5.62
C LEU A 19 -13.03 -9.15 6.69
N THR A 20 -12.19 -9.51 7.67
CA THR A 20 -11.84 -8.58 8.76
C THR A 20 -10.37 -8.16 8.79
N ALA A 21 -9.52 -8.58 7.85
CA ALA A 21 -8.09 -8.22 7.88
C ALA A 21 -7.67 -7.13 6.86
N LEU A 22 -8.27 -7.07 5.66
CA LEU A 22 -7.72 -6.26 4.55
C LEU A 22 -8.47 -4.94 4.27
N GLY A 23 -9.67 -4.75 4.83
CA GLY A 23 -10.51 -3.58 4.54
C GLY A 23 -9.90 -2.23 4.97
N GLY A 24 -8.92 -2.25 5.88
CA GLY A 24 -8.19 -1.07 6.34
C GLY A 24 -7.00 -0.67 5.45
N LEU A 25 -6.50 -1.55 4.59
CA LEU A 25 -5.32 -1.28 3.75
C LEU A 25 -5.48 -0.03 2.86
N PRO A 26 -6.64 0.23 2.24
CA PRO A 26 -6.77 1.42 1.42
C PRO A 26 -6.71 2.73 2.24
N LEU A 27 -7.08 2.71 3.53
CA LEU A 27 -6.90 3.86 4.42
C LEU A 27 -5.42 4.15 4.69
N TYR A 28 -4.59 3.11 4.80
CA TYR A 28 -3.14 3.28 4.91
C TYR A 28 -2.54 3.84 3.63
N LEU A 29 -3.06 3.47 2.44
CA LEU A 29 -2.62 4.05 1.17
C LEU A 29 -2.97 5.55 1.08
N ASP A 30 -4.17 5.94 1.49
CA ASP A 30 -4.56 7.35 1.59
C ASP A 30 -3.63 8.12 2.54
N LEU A 31 -3.30 7.54 3.69
CA LEU A 31 -2.39 8.13 4.68
C LEU A 31 -0.97 8.29 4.12
N ILE A 32 -0.42 7.26 3.46
CA ILE A 32 0.89 7.28 2.81
C ILE A 32 0.95 8.40 1.76
N HIS A 33 -0.12 8.57 0.99
CA HIS A 33 -0.23 9.63 0.00
C HIS A 33 -0.30 11.01 0.67
N ALA A 34 -1.18 11.18 1.67
CA ALA A 34 -1.39 12.44 2.38
C ALA A 34 -0.12 12.97 3.05
N MET A 35 0.72 12.07 3.60
CA MET A 35 1.96 12.47 4.28
C MET A 35 3.16 12.67 3.35
N GLY A 36 3.00 12.44 2.03
CA GLY A 36 4.11 12.53 1.07
C GLY A 36 5.22 11.51 1.33
N LEU A 37 4.88 10.34 1.88
CA LEU A 37 5.88 9.33 2.26
C LEU A 37 6.67 8.85 1.06
N ARG A 38 6.01 8.71 -0.10
CA ARG A 38 6.66 8.35 -1.37
C ARG A 38 7.83 9.29 -1.69
N ASP A 39 7.58 10.59 -1.65
CA ASP A 39 8.58 11.61 -1.97
C ASP A 39 9.72 11.62 -0.94
N SER A 40 9.38 11.39 0.34
CA SER A 40 10.36 11.24 1.40
C SER A 40 11.30 10.05 1.16
N ILE A 41 10.74 8.89 0.80
CA ILE A 41 11.52 7.69 0.48
C ILE A 41 12.48 7.98 -0.68
N GLU A 42 11.99 8.50 -1.80
CA GLU A 42 12.83 8.79 -2.98
C GLU A 42 13.91 9.84 -2.69
N LYS A 43 13.63 10.78 -1.78
CA LYS A 43 14.60 11.81 -1.37
C LYS A 43 15.72 11.24 -0.50
N HIS A 44 15.38 10.35 0.42
CA HIS A 44 16.28 9.90 1.49
C HIS A 44 16.91 8.53 1.22
N MET A 45 16.18 7.62 0.56
CA MET A 45 16.67 6.32 0.14
C MET A 45 17.03 6.37 -1.34
N LYS A 46 18.31 6.19 -1.62
CA LYS A 46 18.89 6.16 -2.96
C LYS A 46 19.55 4.80 -3.23
N ILE A 47 18.94 3.73 -2.75
CA ILE A 47 19.44 2.37 -2.87
C ILE A 47 19.30 1.91 -4.33
N GLY A 48 18.19 2.28 -4.97
CA GLY A 48 17.88 1.98 -6.38
C GLY A 48 18.28 3.06 -7.37
N ALA A 49 18.87 4.18 -6.95
CA ALA A 49 19.07 5.38 -7.79
C ALA A 49 19.88 5.16 -9.08
N ASN A 50 20.70 4.10 -9.13
CA ASN A 50 21.50 3.73 -10.31
C ASN A 50 20.95 2.51 -11.07
N LYS A 51 19.78 1.98 -10.70
CA LYS A 51 19.16 0.84 -11.38
C LYS A 51 18.38 1.33 -12.60
N LYS A 52 18.67 0.75 -13.77
CA LYS A 52 17.91 0.98 -15.02
C LYS A 52 16.64 0.13 -15.12
N GLN A 53 16.46 -0.85 -14.23
CA GLN A 53 15.39 -1.83 -14.28
C GLN A 53 15.06 -2.34 -12.88
N GLY A 54 13.79 -2.67 -12.63
CA GLY A 54 13.26 -3.14 -11.36
C GLY A 54 12.34 -2.13 -10.69
N PHE A 55 11.91 -2.44 -9.48
CA PHE A 55 11.08 -1.56 -8.66
C PHE A 55 11.90 -0.41 -8.07
N THR A 56 11.27 0.75 -7.95
CA THR A 56 11.78 1.92 -7.22
C THR A 56 11.83 1.64 -5.71
N ASP A 57 12.62 2.43 -4.98
CA ASP A 57 12.74 2.28 -3.54
C ASP A 57 11.39 2.50 -2.85
N SER A 58 10.58 3.46 -3.34
CA SER A 58 9.22 3.67 -2.83
C SER A 58 8.28 2.50 -3.10
N GLU A 59 8.31 1.90 -4.29
CA GLU A 59 7.48 0.73 -4.62
C GLU A 59 7.81 -0.47 -3.73
N VAL A 60 9.10 -0.76 -3.50
CA VAL A 60 9.52 -1.88 -2.64
C VAL A 60 9.07 -1.66 -1.19
N ILE A 61 9.32 -0.46 -0.65
CA ILE A 61 9.03 -0.17 0.76
C ILE A 61 7.53 -0.13 1.03
N ILE A 62 6.74 0.51 0.15
CA ILE A 62 5.29 0.57 0.30
C ILE A 62 4.69 -0.84 0.19
N SER A 63 5.20 -1.68 -0.73
CA SER A 63 4.75 -3.07 -0.86
C SER A 63 5.02 -3.90 0.39
N LEU A 64 6.23 -3.79 0.97
CA LEU A 64 6.57 -4.46 2.23
C LEU A 64 5.71 -3.95 3.39
N MET A 65 5.44 -2.64 3.46
CA MET A 65 4.58 -2.06 4.49
C MET A 65 3.16 -2.62 4.38
N MET A 66 2.61 -2.68 3.17
CA MET A 66 1.27 -3.22 2.93
C MET A 66 1.17 -4.70 3.26
N LEU A 67 2.19 -5.50 2.92
CA LEU A 67 2.26 -6.91 3.28
C LEU A 67 2.23 -7.10 4.81
N ASN A 68 3.04 -6.33 5.53
CA ASN A 68 3.07 -6.38 7.01
C ASN A 68 1.73 -5.95 7.61
N LEU A 69 1.09 -4.91 7.06
CA LEU A 69 -0.22 -4.43 7.52
C LEU A 69 -1.34 -5.44 7.23
N ALA A 70 -1.23 -6.19 6.14
CA ALA A 70 -2.15 -7.27 5.79
C ALA A 70 -2.00 -8.49 6.72
N GLY A 71 -0.91 -8.57 7.50
CA GLY A 71 -0.57 -9.75 8.29
C GLY A 71 -0.15 -10.96 7.45
N GLY A 72 0.26 -10.72 6.20
CA GLY A 72 0.70 -11.76 5.27
C GLY A 72 2.18 -12.09 5.41
N GLU A 73 2.56 -13.30 5.01
CA GLU A 73 3.95 -13.75 4.93
C GLU A 73 4.47 -13.74 3.48
N SER A 74 3.57 -13.66 2.48
CA SER A 74 3.89 -13.61 1.05
C SER A 74 3.14 -12.49 0.33
N VAL A 75 3.76 -11.90 -0.70
CA VAL A 75 3.08 -10.93 -1.59
C VAL A 75 1.86 -11.55 -2.28
N GLU A 76 1.82 -12.88 -2.42
CA GLU A 76 0.65 -13.61 -2.91
C GLU A 76 -0.56 -13.53 -1.98
N ASP A 77 -0.37 -13.14 -0.72
CA ASP A 77 -1.46 -12.92 0.25
C ASP A 77 -2.23 -11.63 -0.05
N MET A 78 -1.73 -10.79 -0.96
CA MET A 78 -2.34 -9.54 -1.41
C MET A 78 -3.08 -9.66 -2.77
N ARG A 79 -3.34 -10.89 -3.24
CA ARG A 79 -3.90 -11.16 -4.58
C ARG A 79 -5.41 -11.05 -4.67
#